data_AF-A0A1Q7RG26-F1
#
_entry.id   AF-A0A1Q7RG26-F1
#
_cell.length_a   1.000
_cell.length_b   1.000
_cell.length_c   1.000
_cell.angle_alpha   90.00
_cell.angle_beta   90.00
_cell.angle_gamma   90.00
#
_symmetry.space_group_name_H-M   'P 1'
#
loop_
_entity.id
_entity.type
_entity.pdbx_description
1 polymer ?
#
loop_
_entity_poly.entity_id
_entity_poly.type
_entity_poly.pdbx_seq_one_letter_code
_entity_poly.pdbx_strand_id
1 'polypeptide(L)'
;MSGAFSFGILSIDPGSAARRGRITTPHGTIETPAFMPVGTAGTVKGMTPEDLESLGFEIVLGNTYHLALRPGEEVVRRLGGLHRFMGWERAILTDSGGFQVLSLADLRTITDEGVSFRSHLDGSLLSMTPERSMQIQTSLGSDIVMAFDDCPALPSPRPRILEAVRRTSLWARRSREALLGPGQALFGIVQGGDDPALREQSAEEITALGFDGYAIGGVSVGESADLSRAVVALTAPRLPPDRPRYLMGMGTPADLVEMVALGCDLFDCVLPTRNARNGTLFTSTGRLSIKRSEFAADPRPVDGECSCPVCRRFSRAYLRHLYVAGEILSMRLNTLHNLHQYADLMRRARAAIEAGRYAEFLSERRARWTDRRREAETARPADGRQDCGGGDRMI
;
A
#
# COMPACT_ATOMS: atom_id res chain seq x y z
N MET A 1 -26.77 13.14 -9.80
CA MET A 1 -25.90 13.95 -8.92
C MET A 1 -24.76 13.05 -8.47
N SER A 2 -23.61 13.10 -9.14
CA SER A 2 -22.42 12.38 -8.69
C SER A 2 -21.99 12.98 -7.35
N GLY A 3 -22.01 12.19 -6.27
CA GLY A 3 -21.64 12.67 -4.94
C GLY A 3 -20.21 13.20 -4.94
N ALA A 4 -20.00 14.38 -4.37
CA ALA A 4 -18.67 14.96 -4.19
C ALA A 4 -17.84 14.11 -3.21
N PHE A 5 -16.52 14.13 -3.38
CA PHE A 5 -15.60 13.55 -2.40
C PHE A 5 -15.82 14.18 -1.03
N SER A 6 -15.87 13.35 0.02
CA SER A 6 -15.93 13.84 1.39
C SER A 6 -15.25 12.87 2.34
N PHE A 7 -14.71 13.40 3.44
CA PHE A 7 -14.18 12.62 4.54
C PHE A 7 -14.85 13.07 5.84
N GLY A 8 -15.38 12.11 6.60
CA GLY A 8 -15.95 12.35 7.92
C GLY A 8 -15.28 11.48 8.97
N ILE A 9 -14.92 12.09 10.10
CA ILE A 9 -14.46 11.35 11.29
C ILE A 9 -15.69 10.88 12.07
N LEU A 10 -15.76 9.59 12.36
CA LEU A 10 -16.84 8.96 13.11
C LEU A 10 -16.48 8.80 14.59
N SER A 11 -15.23 8.42 14.88
CA SER A 11 -14.71 8.37 16.25
C SER A 11 -13.19 8.54 16.28
N ILE A 12 -12.67 8.95 17.44
CA ILE A 12 -11.23 9.04 17.73
C ILE A 12 -11.00 8.26 19.02
N ASP A 13 -9.99 7.40 19.03
CA ASP A 13 -9.63 6.63 20.23
C ASP A 13 -9.07 7.57 21.31
N PRO A 14 -9.51 7.48 22.58
CA PRO A 14 -9.06 8.39 23.63
C PRO A 14 -7.61 8.14 24.09
N GLY A 15 -7.04 6.95 23.80
CA GLY A 15 -5.71 6.55 24.24
C GLY A 15 -4.63 6.62 23.15
N SER A 16 -4.96 7.09 21.95
CA SER A 16 -4.04 7.14 20.79
C SER A 16 -4.49 8.20 19.78
N ALA A 17 -3.74 8.36 18.67
CA ALA A 17 -4.16 9.23 17.57
C ALA A 17 -5.02 8.49 16.52
N ALA A 18 -5.47 7.27 16.82
CA ALA A 18 -6.23 6.44 15.89
C ALA A 18 -7.62 7.03 15.61
N ARG A 19 -7.99 7.06 14.33
CA ARG A 19 -9.24 7.65 13.85
C ARG A 19 -10.06 6.61 13.09
N ARG A 20 -11.35 6.56 13.39
CA ARG A 20 -12.35 5.87 12.59
C ARG A 20 -13.02 6.92 11.71
N GLY A 21 -12.96 6.75 10.41
CA GLY A 21 -13.58 7.68 9.47
C GLY A 21 -14.24 6.98 8.29
N ARG A 22 -14.88 7.79 7.45
CA ARG A 22 -15.51 7.34 6.21
C ARG A 22 -15.17 8.33 5.10
N ILE A 23 -14.64 7.79 3.99
CA ILE A 23 -14.50 8.52 2.73
C ILE A 23 -15.69 8.16 1.85
N THR A 24 -16.32 9.15 1.21
CA THR A 24 -17.34 8.93 0.18
C THR A 24 -16.77 9.35 -1.17
N THR A 25 -16.85 8.48 -2.17
CA THR A 25 -16.45 8.74 -3.56
C THR A 25 -17.62 8.46 -4.52
N PRO A 26 -17.51 8.81 -5.81
CA PRO A 26 -18.52 8.44 -6.81
C PRO A 26 -18.81 6.93 -6.90
N HIS A 27 -17.82 6.08 -6.58
CA HIS A 27 -17.94 4.62 -6.62
C HIS A 27 -18.06 3.97 -5.23
N GLY A 28 -18.60 4.70 -4.25
CA GLY A 28 -19.00 4.15 -2.96
C GLY A 28 -18.25 4.70 -1.76
N THR A 29 -18.40 4.03 -0.62
CA THR A 29 -17.82 4.45 0.66
C THR A 29 -16.62 3.60 1.03
N ILE A 30 -15.64 4.21 1.68
CA ILE A 30 -14.44 3.54 2.19
C ILE A 30 -14.38 3.78 3.70
N GLU A 31 -14.38 2.71 4.47
CA GLU A 31 -14.30 2.73 5.92
C GLU A 31 -12.84 2.75 6.39
N THR A 32 -12.42 3.84 7.03
CA THR A 32 -11.04 4.01 7.52
C THR A 32 -10.88 3.63 9.00
N PRO A 33 -9.75 3.02 9.42
CA PRO A 33 -8.58 2.71 8.60
C PRO A 33 -8.81 1.61 7.57
N ALA A 34 -8.20 1.74 6.38
CA ALA A 34 -8.37 0.84 5.24
C ALA A 34 -7.03 0.44 4.62
N PHE A 35 -6.97 -0.81 4.14
CA PHE A 35 -5.86 -1.32 3.35
C PHE A 35 -6.31 -1.51 1.90
N MET A 36 -5.50 -1.02 0.95
CA MET A 36 -5.74 -1.06 -0.49
C MET A 36 -4.90 -2.18 -1.12
N PRO A 37 -5.50 -3.26 -1.62
CA PRO A 37 -4.79 -4.24 -2.43
C PRO A 37 -4.24 -3.59 -3.70
N VAL A 38 -2.96 -3.85 -4.01
CA VAL A 38 -2.28 -3.23 -5.14
C VAL A 38 -2.52 -4.02 -6.44
N GLY A 39 -3.15 -3.34 -7.39
CA GLY A 39 -3.41 -3.77 -8.76
C GLY A 39 -2.39 -3.19 -9.74
N THR A 40 -1.27 -3.89 -9.94
CA THR A 40 -0.14 -3.38 -10.74
C THR A 40 -0.46 -3.17 -12.22
N ALA A 41 -1.31 -3.99 -12.84
CA ALA A 41 -1.61 -3.89 -14.27
C ALA A 41 -3.12 -4.01 -14.53
N GLY A 42 -3.92 -3.28 -13.75
CA GLY A 42 -5.38 -3.38 -13.79
C GLY A 42 -5.91 -4.69 -13.17
N THR A 43 -5.11 -5.34 -12.32
CA THR A 43 -5.52 -6.55 -11.59
C THR A 43 -4.69 -6.73 -10.32
N VAL A 44 -5.38 -7.07 -9.23
CA VAL A 44 -4.73 -7.59 -8.02
C VAL A 44 -4.32 -9.03 -8.29
N LYS A 45 -3.01 -9.27 -8.39
CA LYS A 45 -2.45 -10.55 -8.86
C LYS A 45 -3.05 -11.75 -8.12
N GLY A 46 -3.67 -12.66 -8.87
CA GLY A 46 -4.25 -13.90 -8.35
C GLY A 46 -5.72 -13.79 -7.90
N MET A 47 -6.32 -12.60 -7.99
CA MET A 47 -7.68 -12.32 -7.51
C MET A 47 -8.58 -11.79 -8.62
N THR A 48 -9.84 -12.18 -8.57
CA THR A 48 -10.93 -11.55 -9.33
C THR A 48 -11.52 -10.39 -8.52
N PRO A 49 -12.22 -9.42 -9.16
CA PRO A 49 -12.99 -8.40 -8.44
C PRO A 49 -13.94 -9.00 -7.39
N GLU A 50 -14.66 -10.06 -7.74
CA GLU A 50 -15.62 -10.73 -6.86
C GLU A 50 -14.95 -11.30 -5.60
N ASP A 51 -13.72 -11.84 -5.74
CA ASP A 51 -12.97 -12.29 -4.58
C ASP A 51 -12.66 -11.10 -3.64
N LEU A 52 -12.23 -9.96 -4.17
CA LEU A 52 -11.89 -8.78 -3.37
C LEU A 52 -13.13 -8.22 -2.67
N GLU A 53 -14.27 -8.18 -3.37
CA GLU A 53 -15.56 -7.78 -2.81
C GLU A 53 -15.99 -8.71 -1.68
N SER A 54 -15.83 -10.03 -1.86
CA SER A 54 -16.15 -11.04 -0.84
C SER A 54 -15.27 -10.93 0.40
N LEU A 55 -14.04 -10.40 0.26
CA LEU A 55 -13.14 -10.09 1.37
C LEU A 55 -13.46 -8.76 2.05
N GLY A 56 -14.38 -7.97 1.49
CA GLY A 56 -14.82 -6.69 2.04
C GLY A 56 -13.90 -5.52 1.70
N PHE A 57 -13.07 -5.61 0.65
CA PHE A 57 -12.30 -4.46 0.18
C PHE A 57 -13.21 -3.44 -0.49
N GLU A 58 -13.10 -2.18 -0.10
CA GLU A 58 -13.91 -1.08 -0.64
C GLU A 58 -13.14 -0.22 -1.64
N ILE A 59 -11.81 -0.40 -1.67
CA ILE A 59 -10.89 0.35 -2.52
C ILE A 59 -9.70 -0.53 -2.91
N VAL A 60 -9.18 -0.30 -4.12
CA VAL A 60 -7.91 -0.86 -4.61
C VAL A 60 -6.98 0.25 -5.08
N LEU A 61 -5.67 -0.05 -5.14
CA LEU A 61 -4.68 0.84 -5.74
C LEU A 61 -4.36 0.39 -7.16
N GLY A 62 -4.56 1.25 -8.16
CA GLY A 62 -4.11 1.07 -9.53
C GLY A 62 -2.73 1.70 -9.75
N ASN A 63 -1.84 0.99 -10.44
CA ASN A 63 -0.54 1.55 -10.79
C ASN A 63 -0.57 2.29 -12.14
N THR A 64 -0.40 3.60 -12.10
CA THR A 64 -0.49 4.48 -13.27
C THR A 64 0.62 4.19 -14.28
N TYR A 65 1.83 3.96 -13.80
CA TYR A 65 2.99 3.71 -14.66
C TYR A 65 2.77 2.50 -15.57
N HIS A 66 2.40 1.36 -14.99
CA HIS A 66 2.21 0.14 -15.77
C HIS A 66 1.00 0.23 -16.71
N LEU A 67 -0.10 0.85 -16.27
CA LEU A 67 -1.31 1.02 -17.09
C LEU A 67 -1.08 1.97 -18.28
N ALA A 68 -0.29 3.02 -18.09
CA ALA A 68 0.11 3.94 -19.16
C ALA A 68 1.00 3.28 -20.21
N LEU A 69 1.82 2.30 -19.80
CA LEU A 69 2.64 1.53 -20.75
C LEU A 69 1.84 0.46 -21.48
N ARG A 70 1.04 -0.29 -20.74
CA ARG A 70 0.26 -1.40 -21.28
C ARG A 70 -1.00 -1.61 -20.43
N PRO A 71 -2.20 -1.46 -21.00
CA PRO A 71 -2.49 -1.32 -22.43
C PRO A 71 -2.36 0.11 -23.00
N GLY A 72 -2.00 1.09 -22.18
CA GLY A 72 -2.07 2.52 -22.51
C GLY A 72 -3.39 3.13 -22.03
N GLU A 73 -3.32 4.32 -21.45
CA GLU A 73 -4.48 4.98 -20.83
C GLU A 73 -5.58 5.32 -21.85
N GLU A 74 -5.21 5.58 -23.11
CA GLU A 74 -6.18 5.84 -24.18
C GLU A 74 -7.03 4.61 -24.50
N VAL A 75 -6.44 3.40 -24.42
CA VAL A 75 -7.19 2.15 -24.59
C VAL A 75 -8.18 1.98 -23.43
N VAL A 76 -7.72 2.18 -22.19
CA VAL A 76 -8.56 2.10 -20.99
C VAL A 76 -9.71 3.12 -21.06
N ARG A 77 -9.41 4.37 -21.41
CA ARG A 77 -10.39 5.45 -21.57
C ARG A 77 -11.47 5.09 -22.59
N ARG A 78 -11.09 4.61 -23.78
CA ARG A 78 -12.04 4.19 -24.83
C ARG A 78 -12.91 3.01 -24.41
N LEU A 79 -12.39 2.11 -23.56
CA LEU A 79 -13.14 0.96 -23.04
C LEU A 79 -14.04 1.33 -21.85
N GLY A 80 -14.05 2.60 -21.44
CA GLY A 80 -14.96 3.14 -20.42
C GLY A 80 -14.32 3.36 -19.05
N GLY A 81 -13.01 3.56 -19.00
CA GLY A 81 -12.28 3.80 -17.74
C GLY A 81 -11.83 2.52 -17.05
N LEU A 82 -10.98 2.67 -16.03
CA LEU A 82 -10.31 1.57 -15.36
C LEU A 82 -11.30 0.66 -14.63
N HIS A 83 -12.30 1.22 -13.95
CA HIS A 83 -13.38 0.48 -13.28
C HIS A 83 -14.02 -0.55 -14.22
N ARG A 84 -14.54 -0.09 -15.37
CA ARG A 84 -15.17 -0.97 -16.37
C ARG A 84 -14.16 -1.91 -17.01
N PHE A 85 -12.94 -1.46 -17.25
CA PHE A 85 -11.89 -2.28 -17.88
C PHE A 85 -11.50 -3.47 -17.01
N MET A 86 -11.43 -3.31 -15.68
CA MET A 86 -11.04 -4.38 -14.75
C MET A 86 -12.22 -5.06 -14.05
N GLY A 87 -13.46 -4.61 -14.30
CA GLY A 87 -14.66 -5.13 -13.65
C GLY A 87 -14.74 -4.81 -12.16
N TRP A 88 -14.18 -3.68 -11.72
CA TRP A 88 -14.21 -3.23 -10.33
C TRP A 88 -15.14 -2.03 -10.19
N GLU A 89 -16.26 -2.21 -9.50
CA GLU A 89 -17.30 -1.19 -9.37
C GLU A 89 -17.18 -0.32 -8.11
N ARG A 90 -16.11 -0.50 -7.31
CA ARG A 90 -15.84 0.29 -6.10
C ARG A 90 -14.71 1.30 -6.32
N ALA A 91 -14.31 1.99 -5.26
CA ALA A 91 -13.32 3.05 -5.37
C ALA A 91 -11.94 2.57 -5.86
N ILE A 92 -11.27 3.40 -6.64
CA ILE A 92 -9.88 3.20 -7.08
C ILE A 92 -9.05 4.42 -6.69
N LEU A 93 -7.88 4.19 -6.08
CA LEU A 93 -6.80 5.17 -5.99
C LEU A 93 -5.74 4.85 -7.03
N THR A 94 -5.26 5.84 -7.78
CA THR A 94 -4.10 5.67 -8.67
C THR A 94 -2.87 6.34 -8.11
N ASP A 95 -1.72 5.67 -8.13
CA ASP A 95 -0.46 6.31 -7.79
C ASP A 95 -0.01 7.30 -8.89
N SER A 96 0.94 8.18 -8.59
CA SER A 96 1.39 9.20 -9.54
C SER A 96 2.39 8.67 -10.59
N GLY A 97 2.97 7.49 -10.34
CA GLY A 97 4.12 6.95 -11.06
C GLY A 97 5.49 7.40 -10.51
N GLY A 98 5.53 8.31 -9.54
CA GLY A 98 6.78 8.88 -8.98
C GLY A 98 7.67 7.84 -8.27
N PHE A 99 7.09 6.82 -7.63
CA PHE A 99 7.86 5.73 -7.03
C PHE A 99 8.48 4.79 -8.06
N GLN A 100 7.82 4.53 -9.19
CA GLN A 100 8.35 3.64 -10.23
C GLN A 100 9.55 4.30 -10.91
N VAL A 101 9.54 5.63 -11.03
CA VAL A 101 10.73 6.41 -11.36
C VAL A 101 11.87 6.07 -10.41
N LEU A 102 11.65 6.02 -9.08
CA LEU A 102 12.67 5.61 -8.10
C LEU A 102 13.23 4.20 -8.39
N SER A 103 12.34 3.24 -8.65
CA SER A 103 12.71 1.81 -8.83
C SER A 103 13.47 1.49 -10.11
N LEU A 104 13.45 2.36 -11.12
CA LEU A 104 14.11 2.20 -12.42
C LEU A 104 15.47 2.94 -12.48
N ALA A 105 16.19 2.96 -11.35
CA ALA A 105 17.25 3.92 -11.02
C ALA A 105 18.37 4.13 -12.06
N ASP A 106 18.70 3.13 -12.87
CA ASP A 106 19.87 3.20 -13.76
C ASP A 106 19.63 4.03 -15.04
N LEU A 107 18.39 4.40 -15.35
CA LEU A 107 18.03 5.00 -16.66
C LEU A 107 17.06 6.18 -16.52
N ARG A 108 17.32 7.12 -15.60
CA ARG A 108 16.47 8.32 -15.45
C ARG A 108 17.22 9.65 -15.40
N THR A 109 16.55 10.70 -15.87
CA THR A 109 16.94 12.09 -15.68
C THR A 109 15.79 12.84 -15.04
N ILE A 110 16.03 13.47 -13.90
CA ILE A 110 15.03 14.26 -13.16
C ILE A 110 15.37 15.75 -13.31
N THR A 111 14.41 16.54 -13.75
CA THR A 111 14.50 18.00 -13.89
C THR A 111 13.30 18.66 -13.21
N ASP A 112 13.22 19.99 -13.23
CA ASP A 112 12.04 20.70 -12.73
C ASP A 112 10.80 20.48 -13.61
N GLU A 113 11.01 20.12 -14.88
CA GLU A 113 9.93 19.83 -15.83
C GLU A 113 9.25 18.50 -15.52
N GLY A 114 10.02 17.47 -15.18
CA GLY A 114 9.54 16.12 -14.97
C GLY A 114 10.67 15.10 -14.92
N VAL A 115 10.36 13.86 -15.29
CA VAL A 115 11.29 12.75 -15.33
C VAL A 115 11.29 12.12 -16.72
N SER A 116 12.47 11.95 -17.30
CA SER A 116 12.66 11.09 -18.47
C SER A 116 13.29 9.77 -18.07
N PHE A 117 12.76 8.65 -18.56
CA PHE A 117 13.30 7.31 -18.29
C PHE A 117 13.01 6.33 -19.42
N ARG A 118 13.69 5.17 -19.43
CA ARG A 118 13.43 4.11 -20.41
C ARG A 118 12.40 3.09 -19.90
N SER A 119 11.48 2.70 -20.78
CA SER A 119 10.53 1.61 -20.56
C SER A 119 11.26 0.30 -20.27
N HIS A 120 10.83 -0.43 -19.24
CA HIS A 120 11.33 -1.78 -18.95
C HIS A 120 10.75 -2.85 -19.89
N LEU A 121 9.77 -2.50 -20.73
CA LEU A 121 9.12 -3.44 -21.65
C LEU A 121 9.84 -3.51 -23.01
N ASP A 122 10.23 -2.36 -23.54
CA ASP A 122 10.73 -2.22 -24.91
C ASP A 122 11.88 -1.20 -25.05
N GLY A 123 12.32 -0.56 -23.96
CA GLY A 123 13.42 0.39 -23.96
C GLY A 123 13.09 1.78 -24.51
N SER A 124 11.83 2.05 -24.87
CA SER A 124 11.39 3.35 -25.37
C SER A 124 11.68 4.46 -24.36
N LEU A 125 12.08 5.64 -24.83
CA LEU A 125 12.24 6.80 -23.95
C LEU A 125 10.86 7.40 -23.66
N LEU A 126 10.57 7.61 -22.39
CA LEU A 126 9.32 8.14 -21.89
C LEU A 126 9.61 9.37 -21.04
N SER A 127 8.71 10.35 -21.10
CA SER A 127 8.73 11.52 -20.23
C SER A 127 7.44 11.57 -19.40
N MET A 128 7.60 11.77 -18.09
CA MET A 128 6.52 11.93 -17.13
C MET A 128 6.66 13.29 -16.46
N THR A 129 5.70 14.17 -16.72
CA THR A 129 5.56 15.47 -16.04
C THR A 129 4.36 15.43 -15.08
N PRO A 130 4.21 16.39 -14.16
CA PRO A 130 2.99 16.54 -13.37
C PRO A 130 1.71 16.52 -14.21
N GLU A 131 1.66 17.28 -15.31
CA GLU A 131 0.48 17.38 -16.17
C GLU A 131 0.20 16.06 -16.88
N ARG A 132 1.24 15.35 -17.34
CA ARG A 132 1.08 14.04 -17.97
C ARG A 132 0.59 13.00 -16.98
N SER A 133 1.10 13.00 -15.76
CA SER A 133 0.61 12.11 -14.69
C SER A 133 -0.86 12.37 -14.39
N MET A 134 -1.26 13.65 -14.24
CA MET A 134 -2.66 14.03 -14.03
C MET A 134 -3.55 13.62 -15.21
N GLN A 135 -3.09 13.84 -16.45
CA GLN A 135 -3.83 13.43 -17.65
C GLN A 135 -4.05 11.91 -17.69
N ILE A 136 -3.02 11.11 -17.39
CA ILE A 136 -3.14 9.66 -17.38
C ILE A 136 -4.16 9.23 -16.32
N GLN A 137 -4.04 9.73 -15.09
CA GLN A 137 -4.96 9.38 -14.00
C GLN A 137 -6.41 9.81 -14.30
N THR A 138 -6.61 10.96 -14.95
CA THR A 138 -7.92 11.40 -15.45
C THR A 138 -8.46 10.46 -16.54
N SER A 139 -7.62 10.01 -17.48
CA SER A 139 -8.02 9.03 -18.52
C SER A 139 -8.34 7.66 -17.94
N LEU A 140 -7.65 7.24 -16.88
CA LEU A 140 -7.97 6.01 -16.14
C LEU A 140 -9.28 6.14 -15.36
N GLY A 141 -9.64 7.34 -14.91
CA GLY A 141 -10.91 7.61 -14.24
C GLY A 141 -10.99 7.09 -12.81
N SER A 142 -9.87 7.05 -12.08
CA SER A 142 -9.84 6.67 -10.66
C SER A 142 -10.56 7.69 -9.76
N ASP A 143 -11.04 7.26 -8.59
CA ASP A 143 -11.72 8.15 -7.64
C ASP A 143 -10.77 9.09 -6.91
N ILE A 144 -9.57 8.60 -6.59
CA ILE A 144 -8.53 9.36 -5.90
C ILE A 144 -7.26 9.33 -6.75
N VAL A 145 -6.75 10.52 -7.08
CA VAL A 145 -5.52 10.72 -7.83
C VAL A 145 -4.43 11.26 -6.93
N MET A 146 -3.19 10.86 -7.19
CA MET A 146 -2.03 11.28 -6.40
C MET A 146 -1.23 12.32 -7.17
N ALA A 147 -0.92 13.46 -6.54
CA ALA A 147 -0.03 14.46 -7.11
C ALA A 147 1.34 13.86 -7.47
N PHE A 148 1.98 14.39 -8.51
CA PHE A 148 3.29 13.91 -8.92
C PHE A 148 4.38 14.45 -7.97
N ASP A 149 5.30 13.58 -7.56
CA ASP A 149 6.30 13.86 -6.52
C ASP A 149 7.68 13.31 -6.88
N ASP A 150 8.71 13.81 -6.19
CA ASP A 150 10.07 13.30 -6.28
C ASP A 150 10.42 12.53 -4.99
N CYS A 151 10.42 11.20 -5.10
CA CYS A 151 10.70 10.30 -3.98
C CYS A 151 12.20 9.90 -3.97
N PRO A 152 13.02 10.42 -3.04
CA PRO A 152 14.40 9.98 -2.89
C PRO A 152 14.46 8.57 -2.24
N ALA A 153 15.50 7.79 -2.56
CA ALA A 153 15.83 6.57 -1.80
C ALA A 153 16.34 6.94 -0.40
N LEU A 154 16.29 6.01 0.55
CA LEU A 154 16.95 6.14 1.85
C LEU A 154 17.92 4.99 2.10
N PRO A 155 19.09 5.25 2.73
CA PRO A 155 19.60 6.56 3.12
C PRO A 155 20.01 7.42 1.90
N SER A 156 19.91 8.74 2.01
CA SER A 156 20.32 9.68 0.95
C SER A 156 20.97 10.94 1.56
N PRO A 157 21.94 11.57 0.87
CA PRO A 157 22.49 12.84 1.32
C PRO A 157 21.39 13.90 1.49
N ARG A 158 21.47 14.69 2.57
CA ARG A 158 20.53 15.79 2.85
C ARG A 158 20.30 16.74 1.67
N PRO A 159 21.31 17.16 0.87
CA PRO A 159 21.07 18.00 -0.31
C PRO A 159 20.11 17.37 -1.34
N ARG A 160 20.16 16.05 -1.52
CA ARG A 160 19.25 15.33 -2.42
C ARG A 160 17.82 15.29 -1.89
N ILE A 161 17.66 15.16 -0.57
CA ILE A 161 16.35 15.18 0.10
C ILE A 161 15.74 16.58 0.02
N LEU A 162 16.53 17.63 0.29
CA LEU A 162 16.12 19.03 0.16
C LEU A 162 15.62 19.34 -1.26
N GLU A 163 16.37 18.90 -2.27
CA GLU A 163 15.98 19.07 -3.67
C GLU A 163 14.69 18.29 -4.02
N ALA A 164 14.50 17.09 -3.45
CA ALA A 164 13.26 16.33 -3.60
C ALA A 164 12.06 17.05 -2.99
N VAL A 165 12.22 17.67 -1.81
CA VAL A 165 11.16 18.46 -1.16
C VAL A 165 10.81 19.67 -2.03
N ARG A 166 11.81 20.45 -2.45
CA ARG A 166 11.59 21.62 -3.34
C ARG A 166 10.83 21.22 -4.61
N ARG A 167 11.27 20.14 -5.26
CA ARG A 167 10.67 19.64 -6.51
C ARG A 167 9.27 19.08 -6.29
N THR A 168 9.04 18.37 -5.19
CA THR A 168 7.71 17.87 -4.81
C THR A 168 6.73 19.03 -4.62
N SER A 169 7.12 20.11 -3.94
CA SER A 169 6.26 21.29 -3.81
C SER A 169 6.00 22.01 -5.14
N LEU A 170 7.00 22.08 -6.02
CA LEU A 170 6.82 22.60 -7.38
C LEU A 170 5.83 21.76 -8.20
N TRP A 171 6.01 20.44 -8.19
CA TRP A 171 5.18 19.50 -8.94
C TRP A 171 3.78 19.34 -8.36
N ALA A 172 3.61 19.48 -7.04
CA ALA A 172 2.32 19.50 -6.38
C ALA A 172 1.48 20.70 -6.83
N ARG A 173 2.07 21.90 -6.95
CA ARG A 173 1.39 23.08 -7.52
C ARG A 173 0.90 22.83 -8.94
N ARG A 174 1.79 22.34 -9.81
CA ARG A 174 1.46 22.02 -11.20
C ARG A 174 0.39 20.93 -11.31
N SER A 175 0.45 19.91 -10.45
CA SER A 175 -0.58 18.86 -10.38
C SER A 175 -1.94 19.43 -9.95
N ARG A 176 -1.94 20.41 -9.03
CA ARG A 176 -3.17 21.04 -8.52
C ARG A 176 -3.86 21.92 -9.56
N GLU A 177 -3.08 22.57 -10.43
CA GLU A 177 -3.55 23.42 -11.53
C GLU A 177 -4.08 22.59 -12.72
N ALA A 178 -3.74 21.30 -12.81
CA ALA A 178 -4.21 20.43 -13.87
C ALA A 178 -5.72 20.14 -13.73
N LEU A 179 -6.41 20.05 -14.87
CA LEU A 179 -7.83 19.69 -14.90
C LEU A 179 -8.02 18.19 -14.64
N LEU A 180 -8.82 17.87 -13.62
CA LEU A 180 -9.22 16.51 -13.29
C LEU A 180 -10.58 16.17 -13.88
N GLY A 181 -10.85 14.86 -13.99
CA GLY A 181 -12.16 14.35 -14.35
C GLY A 181 -13.20 14.64 -13.26
N PRO A 182 -14.49 14.56 -13.61
CA PRO A 182 -15.58 14.87 -12.69
C PRO A 182 -15.58 13.93 -11.48
N GLY A 183 -15.61 14.50 -10.28
CA GLY A 183 -15.71 13.75 -9.03
C GLY A 183 -14.42 13.12 -8.52
N GLN A 184 -13.30 13.28 -9.23
CA GLN A 184 -11.98 12.81 -8.75
C GLN A 184 -11.44 13.73 -7.65
N ALA A 185 -10.89 13.13 -6.61
CA ALA A 185 -10.20 13.82 -5.52
C ALA A 185 -8.69 13.80 -5.73
N LEU A 186 -7.98 14.86 -5.32
CA LEU A 186 -6.51 14.95 -5.46
C LEU A 186 -5.83 14.96 -4.10
N PHE A 187 -4.88 14.05 -3.91
CA PHE A 187 -4.06 13.96 -2.70
C PHE A 187 -2.66 14.53 -2.94
N GLY A 188 -2.22 15.39 -2.02
CA GLY A 188 -0.85 15.89 -1.97
C GLY A 188 0.08 14.89 -1.27
N ILE A 189 1.37 14.91 -1.58
CA ILE A 189 2.36 14.00 -0.99
C ILE A 189 3.40 14.80 -0.21
N VAL A 190 3.54 14.50 1.07
CA VAL A 190 4.59 15.04 1.93
C VAL A 190 5.84 14.18 1.82
N GLN A 191 6.95 14.82 1.44
CA GLN A 191 8.29 14.24 1.37
C GLN A 191 9.17 14.80 2.50
N GLY A 192 10.47 14.50 2.49
CA GLY A 192 11.42 14.97 3.52
C GLY A 192 12.37 13.90 4.04
N GLY A 193 12.27 12.66 3.54
CA GLY A 193 13.16 11.57 3.92
C GLY A 193 13.14 11.33 5.43
N ASP A 194 14.33 11.17 6.00
CA ASP A 194 14.61 11.01 7.42
C ASP A 194 14.96 12.32 8.16
N ASP A 195 14.85 13.48 7.49
CA ASP A 195 15.15 14.80 8.07
C ASP A 195 13.87 15.47 8.65
N PRO A 196 13.79 15.67 9.98
CA PRO A 196 12.62 16.25 10.62
C PRO A 196 12.25 17.66 10.13
N ALA A 197 13.26 18.51 9.87
CA ALA A 197 13.02 19.89 9.45
C ALA A 197 12.46 19.93 8.01
N LEU A 198 12.96 19.06 7.14
CA LEU A 198 12.45 18.94 5.77
C LEU A 198 11.04 18.32 5.72
N ARG A 199 10.72 17.42 6.64
CA ARG A 199 9.35 16.89 6.81
C ARG A 199 8.36 17.97 7.24
N GLU A 200 8.76 18.82 8.18
CA GLU A 200 7.95 19.95 8.63
C GLU A 200 7.72 20.96 7.51
N GLN A 201 8.80 21.38 6.84
CA GLN A 201 8.73 22.27 5.67
C GLN A 201 7.80 21.70 4.59
N SER A 202 7.97 20.43 4.22
CA SER A 202 7.13 19.81 3.18
C SER A 202 5.67 19.72 3.61
N ALA A 203 5.37 19.42 4.87
CA ALA A 203 4.01 19.39 5.37
C ALA A 203 3.34 20.77 5.27
N GLU A 204 4.04 21.84 5.67
CA GLU A 204 3.53 23.21 5.56
C GLU A 204 3.29 23.62 4.10
N GLU A 205 4.27 23.41 3.22
CA GLU A 205 4.17 23.79 1.81
C GLU A 205 3.06 23.03 1.07
N ILE A 206 2.91 21.73 1.32
CA ILE A 206 1.91 20.89 0.64
C ILE A 206 0.51 21.16 1.18
N THR A 207 0.36 21.38 2.49
CA THR A 207 -0.96 21.65 3.08
C THR A 207 -1.52 23.00 2.67
N ALA A 208 -0.66 24.02 2.51
CA ALA A 208 -1.03 25.34 2.02
C ALA A 208 -1.67 25.35 0.62
N LEU A 209 -1.44 24.31 -0.21
CA LEU A 209 -2.00 24.20 -1.56
C LEU A 209 -3.47 23.71 -1.60
N GLY A 210 -3.99 23.18 -0.49
CA GLY A 210 -5.39 22.75 -0.38
C GLY A 210 -5.73 21.52 -1.24
N PHE A 211 -5.45 20.33 -0.70
CA PHE A 211 -5.77 19.03 -1.29
C PHE A 211 -6.95 18.34 -0.57
N ASP A 212 -7.53 17.33 -1.22
CA ASP A 212 -8.65 16.56 -0.65
C ASP A 212 -8.19 15.56 0.42
N GLY A 213 -6.92 15.18 0.38
CA GLY A 213 -6.24 14.31 1.34
C GLY A 213 -4.72 14.46 1.25
N TYR A 214 -4.01 13.87 2.20
CA TYR A 214 -2.57 14.05 2.32
C TYR A 214 -1.87 12.71 2.55
N ALA A 215 -0.88 12.43 1.72
CA ALA A 215 -0.05 11.25 1.84
C ALA A 215 1.29 11.54 2.53
N ILE A 216 1.80 10.56 3.25
CA ILE A 216 3.16 10.52 3.79
C ILE A 216 3.95 9.61 2.85
N GLY A 217 4.73 10.23 1.96
CA GLY A 217 5.59 9.54 0.99
C GLY A 217 7.03 9.37 1.47
N GLY A 218 7.84 8.65 0.70
CA GLY A 218 9.27 8.48 0.98
C GLY A 218 9.57 7.76 2.30
N VAL A 219 8.70 6.80 2.66
CA VAL A 219 8.85 5.89 3.80
C VAL A 219 8.77 4.44 3.30
N SER A 220 9.37 3.51 4.02
CA SER A 220 9.62 2.12 3.63
C SER A 220 10.41 2.00 2.31
N VAL A 221 11.38 2.90 2.08
CA VAL A 221 12.21 2.98 0.87
C VAL A 221 13.68 2.62 1.09
N GLY A 222 14.00 2.05 2.26
CA GLY A 222 15.30 1.49 2.61
C GLY A 222 15.71 1.72 4.07
N GLU A 223 14.96 2.54 4.80
CA GLU A 223 15.21 2.84 6.20
C GLU A 223 14.71 1.76 7.19
N SER A 224 15.08 1.91 8.47
CA SER A 224 14.61 1.00 9.53
C SER A 224 13.15 1.27 9.93
N ALA A 225 12.46 0.25 10.44
CA ALA A 225 11.08 0.39 10.90
C ALA A 225 10.91 1.46 12.01
N ASP A 226 11.92 1.62 12.86
CA ASP A 226 11.92 2.65 13.92
C ASP A 226 12.02 4.06 13.32
N LEU A 227 12.82 4.23 12.27
CA LEU A 227 12.92 5.52 11.58
C LEU A 227 11.62 5.85 10.85
N SER A 228 11.04 4.88 10.13
CA SER A 228 9.74 5.09 9.48
C SER A 228 8.66 5.51 10.47
N ARG A 229 8.62 4.86 11.65
CA ARG A 229 7.69 5.21 12.74
C ARG A 229 7.94 6.62 13.28
N ALA A 230 9.19 6.99 13.50
CA ALA A 230 9.55 8.33 13.97
C ALA A 230 9.12 9.42 12.97
N VAL A 231 9.34 9.18 11.67
CA VAL A 231 8.90 10.07 10.59
C VAL A 231 7.38 10.21 10.58
N VAL A 232 6.63 9.11 10.64
CA VAL A 232 5.16 9.16 10.66
C VAL A 232 4.65 9.88 11.90
N ALA A 233 5.21 9.60 13.08
CA ALA A 233 4.84 10.25 14.34
C ALA A 233 5.08 11.76 14.30
N LEU A 234 6.09 12.22 13.56
CA LEU A 234 6.36 13.63 13.34
C LEU A 234 5.38 14.25 12.32
N THR A 235 5.17 13.59 11.18
CA THR A 235 4.44 14.17 10.05
C THR A 235 2.93 14.11 10.22
N ALA A 236 2.37 12.98 10.67
CA ALA A 236 0.92 12.78 10.70
C ALA A 236 0.16 13.85 11.52
N PRO A 237 0.63 14.29 12.72
CA PRO A 237 -0.04 15.34 13.48
C PRO A 237 -0.06 16.72 12.82
N ARG A 238 0.85 16.97 11.86
CA ARG A 238 0.94 18.24 11.11
C ARG A 238 -0.02 18.30 9.93
N LEU A 239 -0.64 17.17 9.56
CA LEU A 239 -1.60 17.11 8.47
C LEU A 239 -3.00 17.51 8.96
N PRO A 240 -3.80 18.22 8.14
CA PRO A 240 -5.14 18.67 8.49
C PRO A 240 -5.99 17.53 9.09
N PRO A 241 -6.58 17.72 10.29
CA PRO A 241 -7.24 16.64 11.00
C PRO A 241 -8.54 16.18 10.30
N ASP A 242 -9.20 17.09 9.58
CA ASP A 242 -10.42 16.90 8.80
C ASP A 242 -10.17 16.28 7.42
N ARG A 243 -8.94 15.82 7.15
CA ARG A 243 -8.54 15.21 5.88
C ARG A 243 -7.96 13.81 6.10
N PRO A 244 -8.15 12.90 5.11
CA PRO A 244 -7.60 11.56 5.20
C PRO A 244 -6.07 11.60 5.08
N ARG A 245 -5.41 10.73 5.86
CA ARG A 245 -3.96 10.57 5.91
C ARG A 245 -3.57 9.23 5.32
N TYR A 246 -2.86 9.25 4.20
CA TYR A 246 -2.46 8.04 3.47
C TYR A 246 -0.98 7.73 3.67
N LEU A 247 -0.65 6.57 4.22
CA LEU A 247 0.73 6.10 4.31
C LEU A 247 1.07 5.23 3.11
N MET A 248 1.98 5.71 2.26
CA MET A 248 2.29 5.07 0.98
C MET A 248 3.31 3.94 1.11
N GLY A 249 3.05 2.81 0.45
CA GLY A 249 4.03 1.75 0.18
C GLY A 249 4.41 0.88 1.38
N MET A 250 3.78 1.09 2.54
CA MET A 250 4.11 0.37 3.78
C MET A 250 2.99 -0.58 4.20
N GLY A 251 3.39 -1.74 4.72
CA GLY A 251 2.58 -2.40 5.73
C GLY A 251 2.81 -3.89 5.84
N THR A 252 3.59 -4.33 6.83
CA THR A 252 3.34 -5.62 7.47
C THR A 252 2.15 -5.46 8.43
N PRO A 253 1.46 -6.54 8.84
CA PRO A 253 0.35 -6.42 9.81
C PRO A 253 0.72 -5.62 11.07
N ALA A 254 1.96 -5.76 11.54
CA ALA A 254 2.46 -5.00 12.67
C ALA A 254 2.56 -3.51 12.37
N ASP A 255 3.18 -3.14 11.25
CA ASP A 255 3.31 -1.73 10.87
C ASP A 255 1.94 -1.06 10.71
N LEU A 256 0.97 -1.75 10.11
CA LEU A 256 -0.37 -1.18 9.90
C LEU A 256 -1.02 -0.73 11.22
N VAL A 257 -1.06 -1.59 12.24
CA VAL A 257 -1.72 -1.24 13.50
C VAL A 257 -0.97 -0.15 14.28
N GLU A 258 0.35 -0.10 14.10
CA GLU A 258 1.21 0.92 14.69
C GLU A 258 0.99 2.30 14.06
N MET A 259 0.90 2.35 12.73
CA MET A 259 0.70 3.61 12.00
C MET A 259 -0.72 4.13 12.14
N VAL A 260 -1.71 3.24 12.33
CA VAL A 260 -3.06 3.63 12.76
C VAL A 260 -3.02 4.32 14.13
N ALA A 261 -2.23 3.83 15.10
CA ALA A 261 -2.09 4.50 16.40
C ALA A 261 -1.48 5.92 16.28
N LEU A 262 -0.75 6.18 15.21
CA LEU A 262 -0.17 7.49 14.86
C LEU A 262 -1.12 8.35 13.99
N GLY A 263 -2.31 7.84 13.68
CA GLY A 263 -3.38 8.57 13.00
C GLY A 263 -3.44 8.43 11.49
N CYS A 264 -2.74 7.46 10.89
CA CYS A 264 -2.90 7.14 9.46
C CYS A 264 -4.23 6.38 9.19
N ASP A 265 -4.88 6.71 8.06
CA ASP A 265 -6.19 6.17 7.67
C ASP A 265 -6.13 5.19 6.51
N LEU A 266 -5.23 5.40 5.56
CA LEU A 266 -5.12 4.59 4.34
C LEU A 266 -3.72 4.00 4.24
N PHE A 267 -3.66 2.78 3.71
CA PHE A 267 -2.42 2.03 3.51
C PHE A 267 -2.48 1.24 2.23
N ASP A 268 -1.34 1.03 1.59
CA ASP A 268 -1.18 0.10 0.49
C ASP A 268 0.14 -0.65 0.63
N CYS A 269 0.16 -1.90 0.17
CA CYS A 269 1.42 -2.63 0.04
C CYS A 269 1.26 -3.84 -0.89
N VAL A 270 2.32 -4.16 -1.63
CA VAL A 270 2.37 -5.41 -2.42
C VAL A 270 2.65 -6.64 -1.55
N LEU A 271 3.06 -6.47 -0.29
CA LEU A 271 3.49 -7.56 0.60
C LEU A 271 2.49 -8.73 0.69
N PRO A 272 1.17 -8.54 0.97
CA PRO A 272 0.26 -9.67 1.10
C PRO A 272 0.18 -10.53 -0.16
N THR A 273 0.13 -9.92 -1.34
CA THR A 273 0.02 -10.67 -2.61
C THR A 273 1.37 -11.23 -3.05
N ARG A 274 2.46 -10.44 -3.00
CA ARG A 274 3.81 -10.88 -3.38
C ARG A 274 4.31 -12.02 -2.50
N ASN A 275 4.18 -11.89 -1.18
CA ASN A 275 4.66 -12.90 -0.25
C ASN A 275 3.86 -14.19 -0.36
N ALA A 276 2.54 -14.10 -0.56
CA ALA A 276 1.69 -15.27 -0.78
C ALA A 276 2.17 -16.12 -1.97
N ARG A 277 2.45 -15.47 -3.11
CA ARG A 277 2.99 -16.15 -4.29
C ARG A 277 4.36 -16.77 -4.05
N ASN A 278 5.17 -16.14 -3.19
CA ASN A 278 6.47 -16.65 -2.76
C ASN A 278 6.41 -17.61 -1.55
N GLY A 279 5.21 -18.06 -1.17
CA GLY A 279 5.00 -19.07 -0.13
C GLY A 279 5.10 -18.57 1.31
N THR A 280 5.01 -17.26 1.56
CA THR A 280 4.95 -16.66 2.90
C THR A 280 3.54 -16.17 3.20
N LEU A 281 2.95 -16.72 4.28
CA LEU A 281 1.60 -16.47 4.74
C LEU A 281 1.59 -15.71 6.06
N PHE A 282 0.68 -14.75 6.21
CA PHE A 282 0.43 -14.04 7.46
C PHE A 282 -0.60 -14.78 8.30
N THR A 283 -0.45 -14.75 9.62
CA THR A 283 -1.31 -15.45 10.59
C THR A 283 -1.49 -14.58 11.83
N SER A 284 -2.48 -14.93 12.65
CA SER A 284 -2.77 -14.37 13.97
C SER A 284 -1.54 -14.26 14.88
N THR A 285 -0.55 -15.14 14.72
CA THR A 285 0.68 -15.23 15.53
C THR A 285 1.95 -14.86 14.77
N GLY A 286 1.84 -14.30 13.56
CA GLY A 286 2.99 -13.82 12.78
C GLY A 286 3.07 -14.47 11.41
N ARG A 287 4.28 -14.73 10.92
CA ARG A 287 4.50 -15.21 9.54
C ARG A 287 4.83 -16.69 9.52
N LEU A 288 4.36 -17.38 8.49
CA LEU A 288 4.64 -18.79 8.22
C LEU A 288 5.12 -18.94 6.78
N SER A 289 6.16 -19.74 6.55
CA SER A 289 6.58 -20.09 5.19
C SER A 289 6.06 -21.49 4.84
N ILE A 290 5.07 -21.57 3.95
CA ILE A 290 4.33 -22.80 3.65
C ILE A 290 5.22 -23.88 3.02
N LYS A 291 6.37 -23.48 2.46
CA LYS A 291 7.35 -24.38 1.84
C LYS A 291 8.17 -25.21 2.84
N ARG A 292 8.16 -24.87 4.14
CA ARG A 292 8.92 -25.61 5.17
C ARG A 292 8.54 -27.10 5.16
N SER A 293 9.52 -27.98 5.29
CA SER A 293 9.33 -29.44 5.25
C SER A 293 8.42 -29.96 6.37
N GLU A 294 8.42 -29.31 7.54
CA GLU A 294 7.55 -29.66 8.67
C GLU A 294 6.05 -29.66 8.34
N PHE A 295 5.64 -28.92 7.30
CA PHE A 295 4.24 -28.86 6.88
C PHE A 295 3.86 -29.97 5.89
N ALA A 296 4.77 -30.86 5.48
CA ALA A 296 4.50 -31.89 4.48
C ALA A 296 3.32 -32.81 4.80
N ALA A 297 3.07 -33.06 6.09
CA ALA A 297 1.95 -33.87 6.57
C ALA A 297 1.10 -33.15 7.64
N ASP A 298 1.22 -31.83 7.78
CA ASP A 298 0.46 -31.05 8.77
C ASP A 298 -1.01 -30.87 8.31
N PRO A 299 -2.00 -31.51 8.96
CA PRO A 299 -3.40 -31.46 8.54
C PRO A 299 -4.09 -30.16 8.97
N ARG A 300 -3.46 -29.34 9.82
CA ARG A 300 -4.04 -28.11 10.36
C ARG A 300 -4.15 -27.04 9.26
N PRO A 301 -5.05 -26.06 9.40
CA PRO A 301 -5.08 -24.89 8.52
C PRO A 301 -3.85 -24.02 8.71
N VAL A 302 -3.65 -23.06 7.80
CA VAL A 302 -2.56 -22.07 7.91
C VAL A 302 -2.64 -21.33 9.24
N ASP A 303 -3.85 -20.92 9.64
CA ASP A 303 -4.14 -20.21 10.88
C ASP A 303 -5.47 -20.71 11.45
N GLY A 304 -5.47 -21.15 12.71
CA GLY A 304 -6.64 -21.68 13.38
C GLY A 304 -7.67 -20.61 13.78
N GLU A 305 -7.25 -19.34 13.86
CA GLU A 305 -8.15 -18.21 14.17
C GLU A 305 -8.72 -17.55 12.90
N CYS A 306 -8.35 -18.04 11.71
CA CYS A 306 -8.72 -17.45 10.43
C CYS A 306 -10.00 -18.06 9.87
N SER A 307 -10.96 -17.21 9.50
CA SER A 307 -12.26 -17.63 8.94
C SER A 307 -12.30 -17.65 7.40
N CYS A 308 -11.17 -17.40 6.73
CA CYS A 308 -11.14 -17.34 5.27
C CYS A 308 -11.52 -18.71 4.64
N PRO A 309 -12.05 -18.72 3.41
CA PRO A 309 -12.36 -19.96 2.68
C PRO A 309 -11.19 -20.95 2.61
N VAL A 310 -9.95 -20.45 2.62
CA VAL A 310 -8.74 -21.29 2.54
C VAL A 310 -8.51 -22.05 3.84
N CYS A 311 -8.50 -21.35 4.99
CA CYS A 311 -8.31 -21.98 6.30
C CYS A 311 -9.47 -22.89 6.70
N ARG A 312 -10.68 -22.68 6.17
CA ARG A 312 -11.81 -23.59 6.42
C ARG A 312 -11.76 -24.88 5.62
N ARG A 313 -10.97 -24.96 4.55
CA ARG A 313 -11.05 -26.06 3.56
C ARG A 313 -9.74 -26.82 3.37
N PHE A 314 -8.61 -26.15 3.50
CA PHE A 314 -7.31 -26.70 3.10
C PHE A 314 -6.35 -26.79 4.28
N SER A 315 -5.60 -27.89 4.33
CA SER A 315 -4.51 -28.10 5.27
C SER A 315 -3.22 -27.41 4.79
N ARG A 316 -2.29 -27.19 5.72
CA ARG A 316 -0.93 -26.76 5.40
C ARG A 316 -0.22 -27.77 4.50
N ALA A 317 -0.44 -29.06 4.69
CA ALA A 317 0.08 -30.11 3.81
C ALA A 317 -0.34 -29.93 2.35
N TYR A 318 -1.62 -29.69 2.10
CA TYR A 318 -2.12 -29.48 0.74
C TYR A 318 -1.56 -28.20 0.11
N LEU A 319 -1.58 -27.08 0.84
CA LEU A 319 -1.05 -25.82 0.33
C LEU A 319 0.47 -25.90 0.06
N ARG A 320 1.22 -26.60 0.91
CA ARG A 320 2.63 -26.88 0.69
C ARG A 320 2.83 -27.71 -0.57
N HIS A 321 2.07 -28.79 -0.75
CA HIS A 321 2.15 -29.64 -1.92
C HIS A 321 1.95 -28.81 -3.20
N LEU A 322 0.88 -28.02 -3.28
CA LEU A 322 0.63 -27.13 -4.42
C LEU A 322 1.78 -26.16 -4.66
N TYR A 323 2.33 -25.56 -3.59
CA TYR A 323 3.47 -24.65 -3.72
C TYR A 323 4.71 -25.34 -4.29
N VAL A 324 5.08 -26.51 -3.76
CA VAL A 324 6.25 -27.27 -4.21
C VAL A 324 6.08 -27.80 -5.64
N ALA A 325 4.85 -28.15 -6.02
CA ALA A 325 4.51 -28.57 -7.37
C ALA A 325 4.47 -27.40 -8.38
N GLY A 326 4.56 -26.14 -7.94
CA GLY A 326 4.47 -24.98 -8.82
C GLY A 326 3.06 -24.70 -9.35
N GLU A 327 2.03 -25.19 -8.67
CA GLU A 327 0.64 -25.05 -9.10
C GLU A 327 0.12 -23.62 -8.92
N ILE A 328 -0.49 -23.06 -9.98
CA ILE A 328 -1.09 -21.71 -9.97
C ILE A 328 -2.10 -21.56 -8.83
N LEU A 329 -2.82 -22.63 -8.49
CA LEU A 329 -3.78 -22.64 -7.39
C LEU A 329 -3.12 -22.28 -6.05
N SER A 330 -1.85 -22.64 -5.83
CA SER A 330 -1.10 -22.24 -4.63
C SER A 330 -1.03 -20.72 -4.50
N MET A 331 -0.64 -20.02 -5.58
CA MET A 331 -0.56 -18.56 -5.62
C MET A 331 -1.92 -17.94 -5.27
N ARG A 332 -3.00 -18.42 -5.90
CA ARG A 332 -4.36 -17.90 -5.67
C ARG A 332 -4.85 -18.11 -4.24
N LEU A 333 -4.76 -19.33 -3.70
CA LEU A 333 -5.21 -19.64 -2.34
C LEU A 333 -4.40 -18.88 -1.28
N ASN A 334 -3.08 -18.83 -1.45
CA ASN A 334 -2.19 -18.11 -0.55
C ASN A 334 -2.49 -16.60 -0.56
N THR A 335 -2.77 -16.02 -1.74
CA THR A 335 -3.09 -14.60 -1.87
C THR A 335 -4.43 -14.27 -1.23
N LEU A 336 -5.47 -15.09 -1.46
CA LEU A 336 -6.77 -14.92 -0.83
C LEU A 336 -6.65 -14.93 0.70
N HIS A 337 -5.89 -15.89 1.26
CA HIS A 337 -5.63 -15.96 2.70
C HIS A 337 -4.94 -14.70 3.24
N ASN A 338 -3.86 -14.26 2.60
CA ASN A 338 -3.12 -13.07 3.06
C ASN A 338 -3.96 -11.79 2.97
N LEU A 339 -4.73 -11.61 1.90
CA LEU A 339 -5.62 -10.45 1.77
C LEU A 339 -6.73 -10.47 2.82
N HIS A 340 -7.31 -11.64 3.11
CA HIS A 340 -8.28 -11.78 4.20
C HIS A 340 -7.70 -11.34 5.55
N GLN A 341 -6.45 -11.72 5.85
CA GLN A 341 -5.78 -11.32 7.10
C GLN A 341 -5.64 -9.79 7.21
N TYR A 342 -5.34 -9.11 6.11
CA TYR A 342 -5.25 -7.64 6.08
C TYR A 342 -6.62 -6.98 6.21
N ALA A 343 -7.63 -7.48 5.50
CA ALA A 343 -9.01 -6.98 5.61
C ALA A 343 -9.57 -7.14 7.04
N ASP A 344 -9.38 -8.32 7.64
CA ASP A 344 -9.84 -8.61 8.99
C ASP A 344 -9.09 -7.78 10.04
N LEU A 345 -7.79 -7.54 9.85
CA LEU A 345 -7.02 -6.66 10.74
C LEU A 345 -7.55 -5.23 10.74
N MET A 346 -7.84 -4.67 9.57
CA MET A 346 -8.42 -3.32 9.45
C MET A 346 -9.83 -3.27 10.05
N ARG A 347 -10.65 -4.30 9.84
CA ARG A 347 -11.96 -4.42 10.47
C ARG A 347 -11.88 -4.43 12.01
N ARG A 348 -10.95 -5.19 12.58
CA ARG A 348 -10.72 -5.23 14.04
C ARG A 348 -10.16 -3.92 14.57
N ALA A 349 -9.26 -3.28 13.83
CA ALA A 349 -8.73 -1.96 14.18
C ALA A 349 -9.87 -0.93 14.28
N ARG A 350 -10.76 -0.88 13.28
CA ARG A 350 -11.95 -0.01 13.28
C ARG A 350 -12.84 -0.25 14.50
N ALA A 351 -13.14 -1.51 14.82
CA ALA A 351 -13.95 -1.86 15.99
C ALA A 351 -13.27 -1.47 17.31
N ALA A 352 -11.95 -1.59 17.41
CA ALA A 352 -11.21 -1.21 18.61
C ALA A 352 -11.18 0.31 18.83
N ILE A 353 -11.09 1.11 17.75
CA ILE A 353 -11.18 2.58 17.81
C ILE A 353 -12.59 3.01 18.26
N GLU A 354 -13.62 2.41 17.67
CA GLU A 354 -15.02 2.70 18.01
C GLU A 354 -15.33 2.36 19.47
N ALA A 355 -14.74 1.30 20.00
CA ALA A 355 -14.86 0.91 21.41
C ALA A 355 -13.89 1.64 22.37
N GLY A 356 -13.07 2.57 21.88
CA GLY A 356 -12.10 3.32 22.69
C GLY A 356 -11.04 2.46 23.39
N ARG A 357 -10.68 1.32 22.79
CA ARG A 357 -9.72 0.33 23.33
C ARG A 357 -8.56 0.05 22.37
N TYR A 358 -8.21 1.00 21.50
CA TYR A 358 -7.19 0.76 20.47
C TYR A 358 -5.81 0.49 21.06
N ALA A 359 -5.44 1.18 22.15
CA ALA A 359 -4.18 0.93 22.85
C ALA A 359 -4.06 -0.52 23.39
N GLU A 360 -5.15 -1.08 23.92
CA GLU A 360 -5.20 -2.47 24.39
C GLU A 360 -5.10 -3.44 23.21
N PHE A 361 -5.88 -3.20 22.15
CA PHE A 361 -5.80 -3.98 20.91
C PHE A 361 -4.37 -4.02 20.35
N LEU A 362 -3.69 -2.87 20.30
CA LEU A 362 -2.30 -2.79 19.84
C LEU A 362 -1.35 -3.60 20.72
N SER A 363 -1.49 -3.50 22.05
CA SER A 363 -0.70 -4.27 23.01
C SER A 363 -0.89 -5.79 22.83
N GLU A 364 -2.14 -6.24 22.71
CA GLU A 364 -2.47 -7.65 22.46
C GLU A 364 -1.85 -8.16 21.14
N ARG A 365 -1.90 -7.35 20.07
CA ARG A 365 -1.30 -7.71 18.79
C ARG A 365 0.23 -7.81 18.88
N ARG A 366 0.88 -6.85 19.54
CA ARG A 366 2.34 -6.87 19.78
C ARG A 366 2.78 -8.12 20.52
N ALA A 367 2.07 -8.50 21.59
CA ALA A 367 2.39 -9.70 22.37
C ALA A 367 2.35 -10.96 21.47
N ARG A 368 1.25 -11.15 20.73
CA ARG A 368 1.05 -12.32 19.85
C ARG A 368 2.10 -12.47 18.75
N TRP A 369 2.60 -11.36 18.20
CA TRP A 369 3.65 -11.41 17.17
C TRP A 369 5.07 -11.55 17.74
N THR A 370 5.27 -11.20 19.01
CA THR A 370 6.57 -11.32 19.70
C THR A 370 6.80 -12.73 20.23
N ASP A 371 5.77 -13.37 20.79
CA ASP A 371 5.86 -14.71 21.38
C ASP A 371 6.36 -15.75 20.36
N ARG A 372 5.93 -15.65 19.10
CA ARG A 372 6.37 -16.58 18.05
C ARG A 372 7.79 -16.32 17.52
N ARG A 373 8.32 -15.09 17.63
CA ARG A 373 9.75 -14.83 17.32
C ARG A 373 10.63 -15.56 18.34
N ARG A 374 10.24 -15.54 19.62
CA ARG A 374 10.92 -16.25 20.70
C ARG A 374 10.79 -17.77 20.56
N GLU A 375 9.61 -18.30 20.25
CA GLU A 375 9.41 -19.73 19.98
C GLU A 375 10.21 -20.23 18.75
N ALA A 376 10.31 -19.41 17.69
CA ALA A 376 11.10 -19.75 16.52
C ALA A 376 12.62 -19.66 16.74
N GLU A 377 13.06 -18.90 17.75
CA GLU A 377 14.46 -18.81 18.18
C GLU A 377 14.84 -19.97 19.11
N THR A 378 13.93 -20.41 20.00
CA THR A 378 14.15 -21.57 20.89
C THR A 378 13.96 -22.93 20.20
N ALA A 379 13.20 -23.00 19.11
CA ALA A 379 13.00 -24.22 18.32
C ALA A 379 14.08 -24.49 17.26
N ARG A 380 15.12 -23.65 17.14
CA ARG A 380 16.26 -23.95 16.25
C ARG A 380 17.16 -25.00 16.92
N PRO A 381 17.45 -26.13 16.26
CA PRO A 381 18.55 -26.98 16.69
C PRO A 381 19.84 -26.16 16.60
N ALA A 382 20.71 -26.30 17.60
CA ALA A 382 22.06 -25.77 17.58
C ALA A 382 22.89 -26.56 16.56
N ASP A 383 22.74 -26.26 15.27
CA ASP A 383 23.73 -26.67 14.29
C ASP A 383 23.96 -25.55 13.27
N GLY A 384 25.17 -24.99 13.33
CA GLY A 384 25.60 -23.88 12.51
C GLY A 384 26.08 -24.38 11.16
N ARG A 385 25.29 -24.17 10.11
CA ARG A 385 25.79 -24.10 8.73
C ARG A 385 25.13 -22.95 8.00
N GLN A 386 25.95 -21.94 7.70
CA GLN A 386 25.67 -20.92 6.69
C GLN A 386 25.59 -21.62 5.33
N ASP A 387 24.49 -21.42 4.60
CA ASP A 387 24.42 -21.78 3.20
C ASP A 387 24.21 -20.52 2.37
N CYS A 388 25.19 -20.26 1.51
CA CYS A 388 25.31 -19.12 0.62
C CYS A 388 24.70 -19.50 -0.73
N GLY A 389 23.85 -18.62 -1.27
CA GLY A 389 23.64 -18.48 -2.72
C GLY A 389 22.33 -19.03 -3.29
N GLY A 390 21.76 -18.28 -4.23
CA GLY A 390 20.94 -18.85 -5.31
C GLY A 390 19.64 -18.12 -5.67
N GLY A 391 19.78 -17.07 -6.48
CA GLY A 391 19.09 -16.97 -7.78
C GLY A 391 17.59 -16.69 -7.83
N ASP A 392 17.26 -15.48 -8.31
CA ASP A 392 16.03 -15.15 -9.00
C ASP A 392 15.64 -16.20 -10.05
N ARG A 393 14.41 -16.72 -9.97
CA ARG A 393 13.62 -17.08 -11.15
C ARG A 393 12.17 -16.67 -10.97
N MET A 394 11.78 -15.71 -11.80
CA MET A 394 10.42 -15.43 -12.23
C MET A 394 9.72 -16.71 -12.67
N ILE A 395 8.57 -17.03 -12.05
CA ILE A 395 7.26 -17.23 -12.70
C ILE A 395 6.20 -16.69 -11.73
#